data_AF-A0A103Y3K2-F1
#
_entry.id   AF-A0A103Y3K2-F1
#
_cell.length_a   1.000
_cell.length_b   1.000
_cell.length_c   1.000
_cell.angle_alpha   90.00
_cell.angle_beta   90.00
_cell.angle_gamma   90.00
#
_symmetry.space_group_name_H-M   'P 1'
#
loop_
_entity.id
_entity.type
_entity.pdbx_description
1 polymer ?
#
loop_
_entity_poly.entity_id
_entity_poly.type
_entity_poly.pdbx_seq_one_letter_code
_entity_poly.pdbx_strand_id
1 'polypeptide(L)'
;MEDSNEEWVMVKPISDKDLWNPSSFSNEPDKKALKVRFNGAAKHWTDALPIGNGRLGAMVWGGISSETINLNDDTLWTGVPGNYTNPDAPEALSEVRKLVDDGKYAEATTEAVKLSGKPSDVYQLLGDINLEFDHDLAAYDDKTYERELDLDSATVEVKYSVGEIEFTREHFASYPDQVIVAKISGSKSGSLSFTASLSSKLQYNSYVNDQKQIIIEGPCPGQRKPPTLNAENDDKPKGIQFSAILDLQISDGTGTISVLEEKKLKVEGCDWAVLLLVASSSFKGPFINPSDSKIDPTSECLNTLKSLRNFSYSELYARHVDDYQKLFHRVSLELSKSSVSVTGDEPSLTVTTAERVKSFKTDEDPSLIELLFQYGRYLLISCSRPGTQPANLQGIWNDKVEPPWDGAPHLNINLQMNYWPSLSCNLHECQEPLFDYISSLSVNGAKTAKVNYEASGWVTHQVSDIWAKTSPDRGEAVWALWPMGGAWLCTHLWEHYTYTMNKDFLAKKAYPLLEGCTSFLLDWLIEGRGGYLETNPSTSPEHMFVAPDGKPASVSYSTTMDISIIKEVFTAIVSAAEVLGKTTSDLIQRVLKAQPRLPPTKIARDGSILEWV
;
A
#
# COMPACT_ATOMS: atom_id res chain seq x y z
N MET A 1 -27.80 28.92 -57.97
CA MET A 1 -26.73 27.93 -57.99
C MET A 1 -25.73 28.42 -56.95
N GLU A 2 -25.62 27.87 -55.75
CA GLU A 2 -26.06 26.57 -55.21
C GLU A 2 -26.53 26.75 -53.76
N ASP A 3 -27.55 25.98 -53.40
CA ASP A 3 -28.01 25.76 -52.03
C ASP A 3 -27.00 24.87 -51.27
N SER A 4 -26.74 25.17 -50.00
CA SER A 4 -26.23 24.19 -49.04
C SER A 4 -27.13 24.18 -47.80
N ASN A 5 -28.05 23.23 -47.77
CA ASN A 5 -28.79 22.81 -46.58
C ASN A 5 -27.80 22.21 -45.57
N GLU A 6 -27.59 22.87 -44.44
CA GLU A 6 -27.05 22.22 -43.23
C GLU A 6 -28.23 21.80 -42.34
N GLU A 7 -28.54 20.49 -42.37
CA GLU A 7 -29.46 19.85 -41.42
C GLU A 7 -28.79 19.80 -40.04
N TRP A 8 -29.40 20.47 -39.07
CA TRP A 8 -29.06 20.31 -37.66
C TRP A 8 -29.64 18.98 -37.16
N VAL A 9 -28.78 17.96 -37.01
CA VAL A 9 -29.15 16.72 -36.32
C VAL A 9 -29.10 16.98 -34.81
N MET A 10 -30.27 17.09 -34.18
CA MET A 10 -30.40 17.07 -32.73
C MET A 10 -29.99 15.70 -32.20
N VAL A 11 -28.78 15.59 -31.65
CA VAL A 11 -28.33 14.41 -30.92
C VAL A 11 -29.09 14.39 -29.59
N LYS A 12 -30.02 13.45 -29.46
CA LYS A 12 -30.76 13.20 -28.22
C LYS A 12 -29.75 12.75 -27.13
N PRO A 13 -29.86 13.22 -25.88
CA PRO A 13 -29.09 12.63 -24.79
C PRO A 13 -29.45 11.13 -24.71
N ILE A 14 -28.44 10.28 -24.70
CA ILE A 14 -28.62 8.84 -24.48
C ILE A 14 -29.17 8.71 -23.05
N SER A 15 -30.37 8.15 -22.91
CA SER A 15 -30.92 7.88 -21.59
C SER A 15 -30.29 6.61 -21.03
N ASP A 16 -30.17 6.48 -19.70
CA ASP A 16 -29.65 5.27 -19.03
C ASP A 16 -30.39 3.98 -19.45
N LYS A 17 -31.61 4.13 -19.98
CA LYS A 17 -32.42 3.03 -20.51
C LYS A 17 -31.95 2.51 -21.88
N ASP A 18 -31.25 3.34 -22.66
CA ASP A 18 -30.80 3.03 -24.03
C ASP A 18 -29.42 2.35 -24.06
N LEU A 19 -28.71 2.32 -22.92
CA LEU A 19 -27.44 1.57 -22.74
C LEU A 19 -27.66 0.09 -22.41
N TRP A 20 -28.91 -0.34 -22.19
CA TRP A 20 -29.24 -1.74 -21.95
C TRP A 20 -29.38 -2.51 -23.26
N ASN A 21 -28.23 -2.82 -23.85
CA ASN A 21 -28.09 -3.98 -24.73
C ASN A 21 -26.70 -4.59 -24.46
N PRO A 22 -26.57 -5.60 -23.56
CA PRO A 22 -25.28 -6.18 -23.18
C PRO A 22 -24.60 -7.00 -24.30
N SER A 23 -24.98 -6.78 -25.55
CA SER A 23 -24.51 -7.53 -26.71
C SER A 23 -24.09 -6.60 -27.84
N SER A 24 -22.96 -5.91 -27.66
CA SER A 24 -22.07 -5.54 -28.78
C SER A 24 -20.71 -5.08 -28.26
N PHE A 25 -20.04 -5.93 -27.49
CA PHE A 25 -18.58 -5.89 -27.50
C PHE A 25 -18.12 -6.40 -28.87
N SER A 26 -17.22 -5.63 -29.47
CA SER A 26 -16.50 -5.98 -30.69
C SER A 26 -16.08 -7.45 -30.71
N ASN A 27 -16.42 -8.16 -31.79
CA ASN A 27 -15.84 -9.46 -32.16
C ASN A 27 -14.36 -9.29 -32.54
N GLU A 28 -13.52 -8.82 -31.62
CA GLU A 28 -12.11 -9.18 -31.65
C GLU A 28 -11.95 -10.49 -30.85
N PRO A 29 -11.19 -11.47 -31.36
CA PRO A 29 -10.99 -12.74 -30.66
C PRO A 29 -10.43 -12.46 -29.26
N ASP A 30 -11.02 -13.09 -28.24
CA ASP A 30 -10.72 -12.93 -26.81
C ASP A 30 -9.23 -12.64 -26.57
N LYS A 31 -8.92 -11.39 -26.22
CA LYS A 31 -7.69 -11.10 -25.47
C LYS A 31 -7.80 -11.93 -24.20
N LYS A 32 -6.85 -12.86 -23.99
CA LYS A 32 -6.79 -13.72 -22.80
C LYS A 32 -7.14 -12.93 -21.55
N ALA A 33 -8.24 -13.30 -20.91
CA ALA A 33 -8.84 -12.52 -19.84
C ALA A 33 -7.89 -12.50 -18.63
N LEU A 34 -7.30 -11.34 -18.33
CA LEU A 34 -6.46 -11.11 -17.15
C LEU A 34 -7.35 -10.98 -15.91
N LYS A 35 -7.94 -12.09 -15.49
CA LYS A 35 -8.92 -12.13 -14.41
C LYS A 35 -8.55 -13.09 -13.30
N VAL A 36 -8.76 -12.65 -12.06
CA VAL A 36 -8.69 -13.50 -10.86
C VAL A 36 -10.11 -13.99 -10.58
N ARG A 37 -10.38 -15.30 -10.71
CA ARG A 37 -11.72 -15.88 -10.75
C ARG A 37 -11.98 -16.92 -9.67
N PHE A 38 -13.21 -16.91 -9.17
CA PHE A 38 -13.75 -17.87 -8.21
C PHE A 38 -15.19 -18.24 -8.54
N ASN A 39 -15.58 -19.48 -8.22
CA ASN A 39 -16.93 -20.01 -8.36
C ASN A 39 -17.68 -20.08 -7.01
N GLY A 40 -17.24 -19.27 -6.04
CA GLY A 40 -17.90 -19.16 -4.74
C GLY A 40 -17.49 -17.91 -3.97
N ALA A 41 -18.32 -17.56 -2.98
CA ALA A 41 -18.04 -16.49 -2.03
C ALA A 41 -16.76 -16.79 -1.23
N ALA A 42 -16.07 -15.72 -0.82
CA ALA A 42 -14.91 -15.81 0.05
C ALA A 42 -15.25 -16.51 1.37
N LYS A 43 -14.38 -17.43 1.82
CA LYS A 43 -14.50 -18.10 3.14
C LYS A 43 -13.53 -17.50 4.14
N HIS A 44 -12.41 -16.99 3.63
CA HIS A 44 -11.38 -16.29 4.38
C HIS A 44 -11.14 -14.92 3.76
N TRP A 45 -10.59 -13.99 4.54
CA TRP A 45 -10.23 -12.66 4.05
C TRP A 45 -9.25 -12.71 2.87
N THR A 46 -8.36 -13.70 2.85
CA THR A 46 -7.42 -13.95 1.74
C THR A 46 -8.07 -14.45 0.45
N ASP A 47 -9.35 -14.85 0.50
CA ASP A 47 -10.12 -15.24 -0.68
C ASP A 47 -10.89 -14.05 -1.27
N ALA A 48 -11.02 -12.95 -0.52
CA ALA A 48 -11.68 -11.73 -0.97
C ALA A 48 -10.83 -11.00 -2.01
N LEU A 49 -11.49 -10.24 -2.89
CA LEU A 49 -10.82 -9.55 -3.99
C LEU A 49 -10.48 -8.10 -3.60
N PRO A 50 -9.21 -7.68 -3.66
CA PRO A 50 -8.82 -6.31 -3.35
C PRO A 50 -9.22 -5.37 -4.48
N ILE A 51 -9.72 -4.18 -4.13
CA ILE A 51 -9.80 -2.99 -4.99
C ILE A 51 -9.18 -1.81 -4.23
N GLY A 52 -8.64 -0.84 -4.96
CA GLY A 52 -8.09 0.35 -4.33
C GLY A 52 -7.74 1.45 -5.31
N ASN A 53 -7.69 2.68 -4.82
CA ASN A 53 -7.37 3.87 -5.60
C ASN A 53 -6.07 4.55 -5.13
N GLY A 54 -5.20 3.81 -4.44
CA GLY A 54 -4.02 4.31 -3.76
C GLY A 54 -4.27 4.70 -2.31
N ARG A 55 -5.39 5.36 -2.01
CA ARG A 55 -5.74 5.84 -0.66
C ARG A 55 -6.80 4.96 0.02
N LEU A 56 -7.94 4.83 -0.62
CA LEU A 56 -9.05 3.99 -0.19
C LEU A 56 -8.86 2.59 -0.75
N GLY A 57 -8.98 1.60 0.13
CA GLY A 57 -8.92 0.18 -0.20
C GLY A 57 -10.19 -0.53 0.23
N ALA A 58 -10.57 -1.56 -0.53
CA ALA A 58 -11.63 -2.47 -0.13
C ALA A 58 -11.31 -3.93 -0.46
N MET A 59 -11.84 -4.86 0.34
CA MET A 59 -11.78 -6.31 0.10
C MET A 59 -13.19 -6.84 -0.06
N VAL A 60 -13.55 -7.32 -1.26
CA VAL A 60 -14.91 -7.75 -1.64
C VAL A 60 -15.06 -9.26 -1.46
N TRP A 61 -16.00 -9.69 -0.60
CA TRP A 61 -16.18 -11.10 -0.24
C TRP A 61 -17.07 -11.87 -1.23
N GLY A 62 -18.10 -11.23 -1.78
CA GLY A 62 -19.00 -11.84 -2.74
C GLY A 62 -20.08 -12.71 -2.11
N GLY A 63 -20.50 -12.45 -0.87
CA GLY A 63 -21.49 -13.28 -0.19
C GLY A 63 -22.91 -13.16 -0.77
N ILE A 64 -23.72 -14.23 -0.67
CA ILE A 64 -25.07 -14.27 -1.28
C ILE A 64 -26.08 -13.52 -0.42
N SER A 65 -26.41 -14.06 0.76
CA SER A 65 -27.35 -13.41 1.68
C SER A 65 -26.74 -12.28 2.49
N SER A 66 -25.43 -12.34 2.75
CA SER A 66 -24.69 -11.32 3.50
C SER A 66 -23.41 -11.02 2.75
N GLU A 67 -23.25 -9.78 2.31
CA GLU A 67 -22.03 -9.27 1.69
C GLU A 67 -21.26 -8.43 2.71
N THR A 68 -19.95 -8.61 2.73
CA THR A 68 -19.03 -7.80 3.53
C THR A 68 -17.98 -7.21 2.60
N ILE A 69 -17.81 -5.90 2.69
CA ILE A 69 -16.73 -5.20 2.00
C ILE A 69 -15.88 -4.55 3.08
N ASN A 70 -14.72 -5.13 3.40
CA ASN A 70 -13.81 -4.52 4.37
C ASN A 70 -13.20 -3.26 3.76
N LEU A 71 -13.00 -2.22 4.57
CA LEU A 71 -12.60 -0.89 4.14
C LEU A 71 -11.31 -0.46 4.83
N ASN A 72 -10.48 0.25 4.07
CA ASN A 72 -9.25 0.84 4.53
C ASN A 72 -9.10 2.27 3.98
N ASP A 73 -8.41 3.10 4.75
CA ASP A 73 -7.87 4.39 4.35
C ASP A 73 -6.40 4.40 4.81
N ASP A 74 -5.48 4.65 3.87
CA ASP A 74 -4.03 4.54 4.07
C ASP A 74 -3.47 5.44 5.19
N THR A 75 -4.25 6.44 5.64
CA THR A 75 -3.87 7.38 6.70
C THR A 75 -4.33 6.98 8.09
N LEU A 76 -5.05 5.87 8.27
CA LEU A 76 -5.52 5.45 9.60
C LEU A 76 -4.46 4.63 10.34
N TRP A 77 -3.91 5.23 11.39
CA TRP A 77 -2.87 4.63 12.23
C TRP A 77 -3.09 4.97 13.69
N THR A 78 -2.52 4.16 14.59
CA THR A 78 -2.41 4.55 15.99
C THR A 78 -1.41 5.68 16.19
N GLY A 79 -1.42 6.27 17.37
CA GLY A 79 -0.36 7.17 17.81
C GLY A 79 -0.57 8.63 17.46
N VAL A 80 0.48 9.39 17.71
CA VAL A 80 0.64 10.82 17.45
C VAL A 80 2.14 11.09 17.19
N PRO A 81 2.52 12.23 16.58
CA PRO A 81 3.92 12.57 16.38
C PRO A 81 4.72 12.52 17.70
N GLY A 82 5.84 11.80 17.69
CA GLY A 82 6.65 11.53 18.89
C GLY A 82 8.06 12.12 18.84
N ASN A 83 8.75 12.07 19.99
CA ASN A 83 10.21 12.18 20.01
C ASN A 83 10.83 10.79 19.84
N TYR A 84 11.48 10.58 18.71
CA TYR A 84 12.08 9.30 18.34
C TYR A 84 13.55 9.18 18.77
N THR A 85 14.16 10.21 19.35
CA THR A 85 15.58 10.19 19.72
C THR A 85 15.83 9.55 21.09
N ASN A 86 17.02 9.01 21.31
CA ASN A 86 17.49 8.51 22.59
C ASN A 86 18.80 9.21 22.99
N PRO A 87 18.81 10.11 23.99
CA PRO A 87 20.01 10.83 24.42
C PRO A 87 21.03 9.94 25.14
N ASP A 88 20.65 8.74 25.59
CA ASP A 88 21.57 7.77 26.22
C ASP A 88 22.25 6.86 25.17
N ALA A 89 21.81 6.92 23.90
CA ALA A 89 22.35 6.09 22.84
C ALA A 89 23.84 6.33 22.55
N PRO A 90 24.42 7.55 22.61
CA PRO A 90 25.85 7.74 22.44
C PRO A 90 26.71 6.99 23.46
N GLU A 91 26.28 6.92 24.73
CA GLU A 91 26.98 6.17 25.77
C GLU A 91 26.91 4.66 25.50
N ALA A 92 25.70 4.14 25.21
CA ALA A 92 25.52 2.74 24.86
C ALA A 92 26.30 2.36 23.58
N LEU A 93 26.34 3.24 22.58
CA LEU A 93 27.07 3.05 21.33
C LEU A 93 28.57 2.92 21.58
N SER A 94 29.13 3.76 22.47
CA SER A 94 30.53 3.71 22.85
C SER A 94 30.91 2.36 23.47
N GLU A 95 30.07 1.84 24.37
CA GLU A 95 30.30 0.53 24.98
C GLU A 95 30.16 -0.61 23.96
N VAL A 96 29.13 -0.59 23.11
CA VAL A 96 28.97 -1.58 22.04
C VAL A 96 30.18 -1.59 21.11
N ARG A 97 30.64 -0.42 20.66
CA ARG A 97 31.82 -0.30 19.80
C ARG A 97 33.05 -0.90 20.45
N LYS A 98 33.29 -0.59 21.72
CA LYS A 98 34.40 -1.14 22.50
C LYS A 98 34.33 -2.66 22.64
N LEU A 99 33.14 -3.22 22.87
CA LEU A 99 32.96 -4.68 22.94
C LEU A 99 33.26 -5.34 21.59
N VAL A 100 32.85 -4.72 20.48
CA VAL A 100 33.21 -5.17 19.13
C VAL A 100 34.71 -5.07 18.89
N ASP A 101 35.37 -3.98 19.32
CA ASP A 101 36.82 -3.79 19.22
C ASP A 101 37.60 -4.89 19.94
N ASP A 102 37.12 -5.25 21.14
CA ASP A 102 37.65 -6.31 22.00
C ASP A 102 37.36 -7.74 21.46
N GLY A 103 36.57 -7.88 20.39
CA GLY A 103 36.15 -9.18 19.85
C GLY A 103 35.10 -9.91 20.69
N LYS A 104 34.43 -9.20 21.60
CA LYS A 104 33.38 -9.69 22.51
C LYS A 104 31.99 -9.57 21.88
N TYR A 105 31.79 -10.23 20.74
CA TYR A 105 30.59 -10.03 19.90
C TYR A 105 29.28 -10.47 20.56
N ALA A 106 29.30 -11.52 21.37
CA ALA A 106 28.10 -11.98 22.09
C ALA A 106 27.69 -10.97 23.17
N GLU A 107 28.66 -10.41 23.89
CA GLU A 107 28.41 -9.33 24.85
C GLU A 107 27.98 -8.04 24.13
N ALA A 108 28.60 -7.68 23.01
CA ALA A 108 28.19 -6.56 22.17
C ALA A 108 26.75 -6.70 21.67
N THR A 109 26.34 -7.90 21.25
CA THR A 109 24.98 -8.20 20.82
C THR A 109 23.96 -7.99 21.94
N THR A 110 24.33 -8.37 23.16
CA THR A 110 23.49 -8.16 24.36
C THR A 110 23.38 -6.67 24.70
N GLU A 111 24.51 -5.98 24.70
CA GLU A 111 24.60 -4.56 25.04
C GLU A 111 23.88 -3.67 24.01
N ALA A 112 23.93 -4.06 22.73
CA ALA A 112 23.30 -3.37 21.61
C ALA A 112 21.77 -3.24 21.74
N VAL A 113 21.10 -4.06 22.56
CA VAL A 113 19.67 -3.90 22.86
C VAL A 113 19.37 -2.53 23.49
N LYS A 114 20.33 -1.91 24.20
CA LYS A 114 20.19 -0.55 24.74
C LYS A 114 20.08 0.54 23.67
N LEU A 115 20.46 0.23 22.43
CA LEU A 115 20.29 1.12 21.28
C LEU A 115 18.91 0.98 20.63
N SER A 116 18.10 -0.01 21.02
CA SER A 116 16.72 -0.17 20.54
C SER A 116 15.81 0.96 21.02
N GLY A 117 14.73 1.21 20.28
CA GLY A 117 13.78 2.27 20.59
C GLY A 117 12.41 1.76 21.02
N LYS A 118 11.45 2.69 21.07
CA LYS A 118 10.03 2.35 21.21
C LYS A 118 9.54 1.66 19.94
N PRO A 119 8.48 0.84 20.02
CA PRO A 119 7.83 0.30 18.84
C PRO A 119 7.25 1.40 17.93
N SER A 120 7.11 1.06 16.66
CA SER A 120 6.37 1.83 15.64
C SER A 120 4.86 1.74 15.87
N ASP A 121 4.13 2.73 15.37
CA ASP A 121 2.66 2.75 15.41
C ASP A 121 2.03 1.80 14.38
N VAL A 122 0.74 1.49 14.58
CA VAL A 122 0.05 0.35 13.95
C VAL A 122 -0.97 0.83 12.91
N TYR A 123 -0.91 0.29 11.70
CA TYR A 123 -1.91 0.54 10.65
C TYR A 123 -3.29 0.03 11.08
N GLN A 124 -4.35 0.80 10.82
CA GLN A 124 -5.72 0.49 11.24
C GLN A 124 -6.65 0.32 10.03
N LEU A 125 -7.71 -0.46 10.24
CA LEU A 125 -8.84 -0.56 9.32
C LEU A 125 -9.79 0.62 9.49
N LEU A 126 -10.55 0.95 8.44
CA LEU A 126 -11.62 1.94 8.52
C LEU A 126 -12.90 1.31 9.07
N GLY A 127 -13.31 0.18 8.50
CA GLY A 127 -14.54 -0.50 8.87
C GLY A 127 -15.02 -1.44 7.78
N ASP A 128 -16.31 -1.70 7.73
CA ASP A 128 -16.94 -2.62 6.78
C ASP A 128 -18.26 -2.02 6.25
N ILE A 129 -18.54 -2.23 4.96
CA ILE A 129 -19.92 -2.17 4.44
C ILE A 129 -20.53 -3.55 4.62
N ASN A 130 -21.68 -3.63 5.27
CA ASN A 130 -22.45 -4.87 5.40
C ASN A 130 -23.77 -4.72 4.64
N LEU A 131 -24.06 -5.66 3.74
CA LEU A 131 -25.30 -5.73 2.99
C LEU A 131 -26.00 -7.05 3.29
N GLU A 132 -27.21 -6.98 3.85
CA GLU A 132 -28.04 -8.13 4.16
C GLU A 132 -29.18 -8.22 3.15
N PHE A 133 -29.15 -9.23 2.29
CA PHE A 133 -30.13 -9.47 1.23
C PHE A 133 -31.21 -10.43 1.70
N ASP A 134 -32.47 -10.11 1.40
CA ASP A 134 -33.62 -10.98 1.69
C ASP A 134 -33.81 -12.00 0.56
N HIS A 135 -32.80 -12.87 0.38
CA HIS A 135 -32.81 -13.93 -0.63
C HIS A 135 -33.38 -15.23 -0.06
N ASP A 136 -34.29 -15.86 -0.81
CA ASP A 136 -34.68 -17.25 -0.55
C ASP A 136 -33.55 -18.19 -1.00
N LEU A 137 -32.70 -18.58 -0.05
CA LEU A 137 -31.59 -19.48 -0.30
C LEU A 137 -32.01 -20.86 -0.81
N ALA A 138 -33.26 -21.28 -0.63
CA ALA A 138 -33.76 -22.53 -1.20
C ALA A 138 -33.86 -22.46 -2.75
N ALA A 139 -33.93 -21.26 -3.31
CA ALA A 139 -33.99 -21.00 -4.75
C ALA A 139 -32.63 -20.62 -5.36
N TYR A 140 -31.54 -20.61 -4.58
CA TYR A 140 -30.20 -20.29 -5.08
C TYR A 140 -29.64 -21.42 -5.96
N ASP A 141 -29.12 -21.06 -7.14
CA ASP A 141 -28.41 -21.99 -8.03
C ASP A 141 -26.90 -21.76 -7.94
N ASP A 142 -26.20 -22.68 -7.27
CA ASP A 142 -24.76 -22.61 -7.02
C ASP A 142 -23.90 -22.66 -8.29
N LYS A 143 -24.45 -23.19 -9.39
CA LYS A 143 -23.74 -23.26 -10.69
C LYS A 143 -23.68 -21.92 -11.42
N THR A 144 -24.50 -20.96 -11.02
CA THR A 144 -24.56 -19.63 -11.63
C THR A 144 -23.60 -18.64 -10.97
N TYR A 145 -22.94 -19.05 -9.87
CA TYR A 145 -22.06 -18.15 -9.15
C TYR A 145 -20.76 -17.89 -9.91
N GLU A 146 -20.46 -16.62 -10.12
CA GLU A 146 -19.17 -16.15 -10.58
C GLU A 146 -18.73 -14.95 -9.75
N ARG A 147 -17.46 -14.94 -9.35
CA ARG A 147 -16.81 -13.79 -8.73
C ARG A 147 -15.45 -13.60 -9.35
N GLU A 148 -15.23 -12.43 -9.93
CA GLU A 148 -13.98 -12.13 -10.61
C GLU A 148 -13.47 -10.72 -10.34
N LEU A 149 -12.15 -10.57 -10.33
CA LEU A 149 -11.48 -9.28 -10.44
C LEU A 149 -10.90 -9.20 -11.85
N ASP A 150 -11.40 -8.26 -12.64
CA ASP A 150 -10.87 -7.93 -13.95
C ASP A 150 -9.71 -6.94 -13.80
N LEU A 151 -8.49 -7.37 -14.16
CA LEU A 151 -7.32 -6.51 -14.10
C LEU A 151 -7.29 -5.48 -15.24
N ASP A 152 -8.08 -5.64 -16.31
CA ASP A 152 -8.13 -4.65 -17.39
C ASP A 152 -8.89 -3.39 -17.00
N SER A 153 -9.95 -3.55 -16.19
CA SER A 153 -10.81 -2.45 -15.73
C SER A 153 -10.66 -2.13 -14.23
N ALA A 154 -9.86 -2.89 -13.49
CA ALA A 154 -9.76 -2.81 -12.03
C ALA A 154 -11.13 -2.87 -11.34
N THR A 155 -11.96 -3.85 -11.74
CA THR A 155 -13.34 -3.99 -11.28
C THR A 155 -13.57 -5.40 -10.75
N VAL A 156 -14.20 -5.51 -9.59
CA VAL A 156 -14.72 -6.79 -9.10
C VAL A 156 -16.16 -6.93 -9.55
N GLU A 157 -16.49 -8.07 -10.14
CA GLU A 157 -17.84 -8.46 -10.51
C GLU A 157 -18.28 -9.69 -9.70
N VAL A 158 -19.53 -9.71 -9.24
CA VAL A 158 -20.18 -10.88 -8.64
C VAL A 158 -21.51 -11.12 -9.35
N LYS A 159 -21.73 -12.34 -9.83
CA LYS A 159 -22.96 -12.78 -10.49
C LYS A 159 -23.49 -14.04 -9.83
N TYR A 160 -24.81 -14.12 -9.66
CA TYR A 160 -25.50 -15.31 -9.16
C TYR A 160 -26.99 -15.23 -9.42
N SER A 161 -27.67 -16.38 -9.44
CA SER A 161 -29.12 -16.47 -9.60
C SER A 161 -29.82 -16.98 -8.34
N VAL A 162 -30.95 -16.36 -8.01
CA VAL A 162 -31.92 -16.85 -7.01
C VAL A 162 -33.29 -16.94 -7.68
N GLY A 163 -33.77 -18.17 -7.87
CA GLY A 163 -34.96 -18.47 -8.65
C GLY A 163 -34.77 -18.07 -10.12
N GLU A 164 -35.63 -17.18 -10.62
CA GLU A 164 -35.56 -16.66 -12.00
C GLU A 164 -34.87 -15.29 -12.09
N ILE A 165 -34.23 -14.83 -11.02
CA ILE A 165 -33.59 -13.52 -10.95
C ILE A 165 -32.07 -13.72 -10.89
N GLU A 166 -31.38 -13.27 -11.93
CA GLU A 166 -29.95 -13.01 -11.90
C GLU A 166 -29.67 -11.67 -11.18
N PHE A 167 -28.72 -11.70 -10.25
CA PHE A 167 -28.17 -10.53 -9.56
C PHE A 167 -26.74 -10.29 -10.03
N THR A 168 -26.39 -9.02 -10.19
CA THR A 168 -25.03 -8.58 -10.54
C THR A 168 -24.57 -7.52 -9.57
N ARG A 169 -23.30 -7.60 -9.14
CA ARG A 169 -22.63 -6.58 -8.34
C ARG A 169 -21.32 -6.18 -8.97
N GLU A 170 -21.09 -4.88 -9.12
CA GLU A 170 -19.90 -4.29 -9.72
C GLU A 170 -19.23 -3.38 -8.68
N HIS A 171 -17.94 -3.58 -8.41
CA HIS A 171 -17.19 -2.82 -7.39
C HIS A 171 -15.89 -2.27 -7.95
N PHE A 172 -15.62 -0.98 -7.72
CA PHE A 172 -14.35 -0.36 -8.07
C PHE A 172 -14.02 0.80 -7.12
N ALA A 173 -12.75 1.19 -7.06
CA ALA A 173 -12.27 2.34 -6.30
C ALA A 173 -11.71 3.39 -7.27
N SER A 174 -12.42 4.49 -7.46
CA SER A 174 -12.04 5.55 -8.39
C SER A 174 -10.97 6.44 -7.77
N TYR A 175 -9.80 6.54 -8.42
CA TYR A 175 -8.78 7.54 -8.10
C TYR A 175 -9.20 8.97 -8.46
N PRO A 176 -9.70 9.27 -9.67
CA PRO A 176 -10.04 10.66 -10.02
C PRO A 176 -11.18 11.24 -9.16
N ASP A 177 -12.04 10.38 -8.61
CA ASP A 177 -13.24 10.80 -7.88
C ASP A 177 -13.17 10.50 -6.37
N GLN A 178 -12.09 9.86 -5.90
CA GLN A 178 -11.82 9.57 -4.49
C GLN A 178 -12.97 8.86 -3.75
N VAL A 179 -13.54 7.83 -4.39
CA VAL A 179 -14.74 7.11 -3.91
C VAL A 179 -14.62 5.61 -4.22
N ILE A 180 -15.11 4.76 -3.31
CA ILE A 180 -15.42 3.36 -3.59
C ILE A 180 -16.88 3.28 -4.07
N VAL A 181 -17.09 2.66 -5.23
CA VAL A 181 -18.41 2.52 -5.86
C VAL A 181 -18.80 1.05 -5.85
N ALA A 182 -20.04 0.77 -5.44
CA ALA A 182 -20.66 -0.53 -5.62
C ALA A 182 -22.02 -0.37 -6.29
N LYS A 183 -22.23 -1.03 -7.42
CA LYS A 183 -23.54 -1.10 -8.08
C LYS A 183 -24.10 -2.50 -7.94
N ILE A 184 -25.39 -2.60 -7.65
CA ILE A 184 -26.11 -3.84 -7.44
C ILE A 184 -27.36 -3.79 -8.31
N SER A 185 -27.63 -4.83 -9.09
CA SER A 185 -28.81 -4.90 -9.95
C SER A 185 -29.45 -6.29 -9.93
N GLY A 186 -30.77 -6.32 -10.08
CA GLY A 186 -31.52 -7.54 -10.39
C GLY A 186 -32.08 -7.51 -11.80
N SER A 187 -32.11 -8.66 -12.46
CA SER A 187 -32.60 -8.81 -13.84
C SER A 187 -34.11 -8.62 -14.02
N LYS A 188 -34.88 -8.56 -12.93
CA LYS A 188 -36.33 -8.30 -12.95
C LYS A 188 -36.66 -7.00 -12.22
N SER A 189 -37.66 -6.29 -12.72
CA SER A 189 -38.06 -5.02 -12.08
C SER A 189 -38.57 -5.26 -10.65
N GLY A 190 -38.09 -4.43 -9.73
CA GLY A 190 -38.43 -4.46 -8.31
C GLY A 190 -37.88 -5.67 -7.55
N SER A 191 -36.90 -6.40 -8.09
CA SER A 191 -36.38 -7.61 -7.44
C SER A 191 -35.33 -7.37 -6.36
N LEU A 192 -34.76 -6.17 -6.27
CA LEU A 192 -33.65 -5.89 -5.35
C LEU A 192 -34.15 -5.28 -4.04
N SER A 193 -33.92 -6.00 -2.93
CA SER A 193 -34.15 -5.54 -1.56
C SER A 193 -32.98 -5.97 -0.66
N PHE A 194 -32.49 -5.06 0.18
CA PHE A 194 -31.41 -5.34 1.13
C PHE A 194 -31.37 -4.30 2.25
N THR A 195 -30.67 -4.62 3.33
CA THR A 195 -30.34 -3.68 4.40
C THR A 195 -28.85 -3.36 4.36
N ALA A 196 -28.50 -2.08 4.27
CA ALA A 196 -27.12 -1.60 4.33
C ALA A 196 -26.79 -1.06 5.72
N SER A 197 -25.56 -1.31 6.16
CA SER A 197 -24.99 -0.74 7.38
C SER A 197 -23.48 -0.57 7.28
N LEU A 198 -22.93 0.33 8.11
CA LEU A 198 -21.49 0.47 8.31
C LEU A 198 -21.11 0.02 9.71
N SER A 199 -19.98 -0.67 9.84
CA SER A 199 -19.41 -1.08 11.14
C SER A 199 -17.91 -0.85 11.17
N SER A 200 -17.31 -0.80 12.37
CA SER A 200 -15.85 -0.80 12.52
C SER A 200 -15.43 -1.59 13.76
N LYS A 201 -14.23 -2.16 13.73
CA LYS A 201 -13.58 -2.74 14.92
C LYS A 201 -12.95 -1.66 15.82
N LEU A 202 -12.85 -0.42 15.33
CA LEU A 202 -12.46 0.75 16.11
C LEU A 202 -13.62 1.26 16.97
N GLN A 203 -13.37 2.23 17.84
CA GLN A 203 -14.43 2.98 18.49
C GLN A 203 -15.04 3.96 17.48
N TYR A 204 -16.36 3.96 17.32
CA TYR A 204 -17.06 4.84 16.39
C TYR A 204 -18.48 5.16 16.86
N ASN A 205 -19.00 6.28 16.39
CA ASN A 205 -20.42 6.59 16.38
C ASN A 205 -20.97 6.29 14.99
N SER A 206 -22.26 5.91 14.92
CA SER A 206 -22.96 5.68 13.67
C SER A 206 -24.37 6.24 13.73
N TYR A 207 -24.80 6.88 12.65
CA TYR A 207 -26.13 7.45 12.49
C TYR A 207 -26.48 7.63 11.01
N VAL A 208 -27.76 7.84 10.73
CA VAL A 208 -28.26 8.24 9.40
C VAL A 208 -28.68 9.70 9.40
N ASN A 209 -28.22 10.47 8.41
CA ASN A 209 -28.60 11.89 8.26
C ASN A 209 -29.89 12.09 7.46
N ASP A 210 -30.35 13.34 7.35
CA ASP A 210 -31.57 13.71 6.62
C ASP A 210 -31.50 13.42 5.11
N GLN A 211 -30.29 13.31 4.54
CA GLN A 211 -30.08 12.90 3.15
C GLN A 211 -30.10 11.37 2.96
N LYS A 212 -30.45 10.60 3.99
CA LYS A 212 -30.41 9.12 3.98
C LYS A 212 -29.03 8.57 3.67
N GLN A 213 -28.01 9.12 4.30
CA GLN A 213 -26.62 8.63 4.23
C GLN A 213 -26.25 8.00 5.56
N ILE A 214 -25.57 6.84 5.53
CA ILE A 214 -25.03 6.21 6.74
C ILE A 214 -23.66 6.82 7.01
N ILE A 215 -23.47 7.39 8.20
CA ILE A 215 -22.23 8.01 8.62
C ILE A 215 -21.64 7.17 9.76
N ILE A 216 -20.34 6.89 9.68
CA ILE A 216 -19.53 6.51 10.84
C ILE A 216 -18.42 7.51 11.06
N GLU A 217 -18.18 7.86 12.32
CA GLU A 217 -17.08 8.77 12.70
C GLU A 217 -16.48 8.32 14.03
N GLY A 218 -15.16 8.47 14.16
CA GLY A 218 -14.46 8.03 15.36
C GLY A 218 -12.98 8.33 15.35
N PRO A 219 -12.29 8.05 16.48
CA PRO A 219 -10.85 8.18 16.57
C PRO A 219 -10.13 6.85 16.35
N CYS A 220 -8.98 6.88 15.67
CA CYS A 220 -7.93 5.90 15.88
C CYS A 220 -7.36 6.05 17.31
N PRO A 221 -6.88 4.97 17.95
CA PRO A 221 -6.21 5.06 19.24
C PRO A 221 -4.97 5.97 19.16
N GLY A 222 -4.89 7.05 19.95
CA GLY A 222 -3.71 7.94 19.93
C GLY A 222 -2.46 7.37 20.59
N GLN A 223 -2.50 6.11 21.03
CA GLN A 223 -1.37 5.31 21.43
C GLN A 223 -1.59 3.87 20.97
N ARG A 224 -0.51 3.19 20.56
CA ARG A 224 -0.51 1.74 20.39
C ARG A 224 -1.00 1.03 21.65
N LYS A 225 -1.96 0.11 21.50
CA LYS A 225 -2.37 -0.78 22.60
C LYS A 225 -1.21 -1.75 22.92
N PRO A 226 -0.78 -1.90 24.19
CA PRO A 226 0.14 -2.97 24.55
C PRO A 226 -0.53 -4.33 24.27
N PRO A 227 0.21 -5.36 23.80
CA PRO A 227 -0.35 -6.65 23.40
C PRO A 227 -1.14 -7.43 24.48
N THR A 228 -1.25 -6.96 25.73
CA THR A 228 -1.84 -7.72 26.84
C THR A 228 -2.62 -6.93 27.90
N LEU A 229 -2.94 -5.64 27.71
CA LEU A 229 -3.65 -4.89 28.77
C LEU A 229 -4.83 -4.08 28.24
N ASN A 230 -6.03 -4.51 28.64
CA ASN A 230 -7.22 -3.68 28.73
C ASN A 230 -6.94 -2.54 29.72
N ALA A 231 -6.36 -1.45 29.23
CA ALA A 231 -6.29 -0.20 29.96
C ALA A 231 -7.32 0.77 29.36
N GLU A 232 -8.55 0.67 29.88
CA GLU A 232 -9.53 1.76 29.85
C GLU A 232 -8.95 2.90 30.69
N ASN A 233 -8.66 4.04 30.04
CA ASN A 233 -8.42 5.31 30.70
C ASN A 233 -8.70 6.42 29.67
N ASP A 234 -9.56 7.36 30.05
CA ASP A 234 -10.07 8.48 29.25
C ASP A 234 -9.05 9.61 28.99
N ASP A 235 -7.84 9.54 29.56
CA ASP A 235 -6.79 10.56 29.46
C ASP A 235 -5.78 10.33 28.31
N LYS A 236 -6.06 9.40 27.39
CA LYS A 236 -5.14 9.13 26.26
C LYS A 236 -5.23 10.23 25.21
N PRO A 237 -4.11 10.60 24.55
CA PRO A 237 -4.13 11.55 23.45
C PRO A 237 -5.12 11.08 22.37
N LYS A 238 -5.89 12.01 21.81
CA LYS A 238 -6.79 11.71 20.69
C LYS A 238 -5.94 11.44 19.45
N GLY A 239 -6.08 10.26 18.87
CA GLY A 239 -5.43 9.90 17.62
C GLY A 239 -6.10 10.54 16.41
N ILE A 240 -5.75 10.06 15.22
CA ILE A 240 -6.34 10.50 13.95
C ILE A 240 -7.86 10.32 14.01
N GLN A 241 -8.63 11.37 13.74
CA GLN A 241 -10.08 11.26 13.59
C GLN A 241 -10.40 10.78 12.17
N PHE A 242 -11.45 10.00 11.99
CA PHE A 242 -11.92 9.54 10.69
C PHE A 242 -13.43 9.70 10.56
N SER A 243 -13.87 9.78 9.31
CA SER A 243 -15.28 9.68 8.94
C SER A 243 -15.40 8.87 7.66
N ALA A 244 -16.44 8.05 7.56
CA ALA A 244 -16.86 7.41 6.33
C ALA A 244 -18.36 7.59 6.14
N ILE A 245 -18.75 7.93 4.92
CA ILE A 245 -20.14 8.19 4.55
C ILE A 245 -20.50 7.27 3.39
N LEU A 246 -21.55 6.48 3.58
CA LEU A 246 -22.18 5.68 2.55
C LEU A 246 -23.44 6.39 2.06
N ASP A 247 -23.39 6.89 0.84
CA ASP A 247 -24.52 7.44 0.08
C ASP A 247 -25.14 6.34 -0.77
N LEU A 248 -26.48 6.33 -0.84
CA LEU A 248 -27.22 5.27 -1.53
C LEU A 248 -28.25 5.85 -2.49
N GLN A 249 -28.15 5.44 -3.75
CA GLN A 249 -29.02 5.83 -4.84
C GLN A 249 -29.72 4.59 -5.37
N ILE A 250 -30.99 4.70 -5.76
CA ILE A 250 -31.78 3.59 -6.31
C ILE A 250 -32.45 4.00 -7.61
N SER A 251 -32.90 3.02 -8.38
CA SER A 251 -33.68 3.23 -9.60
C SER A 251 -34.90 4.14 -9.41
N ASP A 252 -35.10 5.07 -10.34
CA ASP A 252 -36.27 5.95 -10.33
C ASP A 252 -37.59 5.17 -10.51
N GLY A 253 -38.61 5.56 -9.76
CA GLY A 253 -39.98 5.07 -9.94
C GLY A 253 -40.28 3.67 -9.39
N THR A 254 -39.27 2.91 -8.95
CA THR A 254 -39.42 1.61 -8.26
C THR A 254 -38.59 1.58 -6.98
N GLY A 255 -39.23 1.13 -5.90
CA GLY A 255 -38.58 0.89 -4.61
C GLY A 255 -38.54 2.06 -3.64
N THR A 256 -38.14 1.76 -2.40
CA THR A 256 -38.11 2.72 -1.29
C THR A 256 -36.84 2.57 -0.46
N ILE A 257 -36.39 3.69 0.12
CA ILE A 257 -35.34 3.71 1.14
C ILE A 257 -35.96 4.17 2.47
N SER A 258 -35.90 3.31 3.48
CA SER A 258 -36.34 3.61 4.85
C SER A 258 -35.19 3.50 5.85
N VAL A 259 -35.24 4.29 6.92
CA VAL A 259 -34.25 4.25 8.00
C VAL A 259 -34.67 3.20 9.02
N LEU A 260 -33.76 2.30 9.39
CA LEU A 260 -33.94 1.34 10.46
C LEU A 260 -32.98 1.64 11.62
N GLU A 261 -33.52 1.64 12.83
CA GLU A 261 -32.74 1.74 14.09
C GLU A 261 -31.78 2.96 14.11
N GLU A 262 -32.11 4.03 13.38
CA GLU A 262 -31.32 5.26 13.21
C GLU A 262 -29.92 5.08 12.61
N LYS A 263 -29.54 3.85 12.20
CA LYS A 263 -28.16 3.49 11.82
C LYS A 263 -28.05 2.70 10.51
N LYS A 264 -29.17 2.20 9.98
CA LYS A 264 -29.22 1.34 8.80
C LYS A 264 -30.18 1.91 7.78
N LEU A 265 -29.94 1.58 6.51
CA LEU A 265 -30.86 1.88 5.43
C LEU A 265 -31.43 0.58 4.88
N LYS A 266 -32.75 0.47 4.83
CA LYS A 266 -33.45 -0.62 4.15
C LYS A 266 -33.90 -0.16 2.78
N VAL A 267 -33.45 -0.88 1.77
CA VAL A 267 -33.86 -0.75 0.36
C VAL A 267 -34.87 -1.85 0.06
N GLU A 268 -36.02 -1.49 -0.49
CA GLU A 268 -37.07 -2.44 -0.84
C GLU A 268 -37.53 -2.23 -2.28
N GLY A 269 -37.51 -3.30 -3.08
CA GLY A 269 -38.21 -3.37 -4.36
C GLY A 269 -37.70 -2.42 -5.45
N CYS A 270 -36.39 -2.19 -5.55
CA CYS A 270 -35.77 -1.43 -6.63
C CYS A 270 -35.23 -2.36 -7.74
N ASP A 271 -34.85 -1.79 -8.89
CA ASP A 271 -34.21 -2.53 -9.99
C ASP A 271 -32.70 -2.60 -9.79
N TRP A 272 -32.12 -1.47 -9.36
CA TRP A 272 -30.71 -1.33 -9.06
C TRP A 272 -30.47 -0.34 -7.92
N ALA A 273 -29.33 -0.48 -7.25
CA ALA A 273 -28.81 0.45 -6.28
C ALA A 273 -27.34 0.78 -6.56
N VAL A 274 -26.95 2.03 -6.38
CA VAL A 274 -25.56 2.51 -6.43
C VAL A 274 -25.18 3.03 -5.05
N LEU A 275 -24.10 2.49 -4.52
CA LEU A 275 -23.50 2.82 -3.24
C LEU A 275 -22.21 3.58 -3.50
N LEU A 276 -22.11 4.78 -2.93
CA LEU A 276 -20.91 5.61 -2.97
C LEU A 276 -20.37 5.72 -1.55
N LEU A 277 -19.19 5.12 -1.32
CA LEU A 277 -18.48 5.24 -0.07
C LEU A 277 -17.31 6.21 -0.23
N VAL A 278 -17.38 7.30 0.52
CA VAL A 278 -16.26 8.22 0.72
C VAL A 278 -15.74 8.11 2.15
N ALA A 279 -14.45 8.33 2.34
CA ALA A 279 -13.86 8.45 3.66
C ALA A 279 -12.78 9.53 3.68
N SER A 280 -12.53 10.06 4.87
CA SER A 280 -11.48 11.03 5.13
C SER A 280 -10.94 10.84 6.55
N SER A 281 -9.75 11.35 6.81
CA SER A 281 -9.16 11.42 8.13
C SER A 281 -8.67 12.84 8.47
N SER A 282 -8.35 13.07 9.73
CA SER A 282 -7.76 14.32 10.20
C SER A 282 -6.23 14.36 10.00
N PHE A 283 -5.63 13.35 9.38
CA PHE A 283 -4.20 13.28 9.16
C PHE A 283 -3.77 14.35 8.16
N LYS A 284 -2.84 15.22 8.58
CA LYS A 284 -2.29 16.30 7.75
C LYS A 284 -0.81 16.10 7.42
N GLY A 285 -0.18 15.09 8.02
CA GLY A 285 1.24 14.82 7.87
C GLY A 285 1.88 14.37 9.19
N PRO A 286 3.11 13.83 9.12
CA PRO A 286 3.78 13.17 10.24
C PRO A 286 4.18 14.09 11.40
N PHE A 287 4.09 15.41 11.22
CA PHE A 287 4.60 16.40 12.18
C PHE A 287 3.51 17.23 12.85
N ILE A 288 2.24 16.96 12.57
CA ILE A 288 1.10 17.71 13.11
C ILE A 288 0.32 16.76 14.01
N ASN A 289 0.13 17.14 15.28
CA ASN A 289 -0.70 16.34 16.17
C ASN A 289 -2.13 16.30 15.63
N PRO A 290 -2.83 15.14 15.71
CA PRO A 290 -4.23 15.05 15.31
C PRO A 290 -5.13 16.11 15.96
N SER A 291 -4.86 16.47 17.22
CA SER A 291 -5.58 17.53 17.95
C SER A 291 -5.42 18.94 17.37
N ASP A 292 -4.33 19.18 16.63
CA ASP A 292 -4.02 20.47 16.02
C ASP A 292 -4.48 20.53 14.55
N SER A 293 -4.99 19.43 14.02
CA SER A 293 -5.53 19.36 12.67
C SER A 293 -6.78 20.22 12.55
N LYS A 294 -6.88 20.93 11.44
CA LYS A 294 -8.06 21.73 11.07
C LYS A 294 -8.96 21.02 10.06
N ILE A 295 -8.59 19.78 9.70
CA ILE A 295 -9.38 18.96 8.80
C ILE A 295 -10.51 18.37 9.62
N ASP A 296 -11.74 18.65 9.21
CA ASP A 296 -12.93 17.96 9.70
C ASP A 296 -13.29 16.83 8.72
N PRO A 297 -13.03 15.56 9.07
CA PRO A 297 -13.23 14.44 8.15
C PRO A 297 -14.65 14.33 7.61
N THR A 298 -15.66 14.60 8.44
CA THR A 298 -17.07 14.51 8.03
C THR A 298 -17.40 15.59 7.00
N SER A 299 -16.92 16.82 7.20
CA SER A 299 -17.06 17.90 6.21
C SER A 299 -16.36 17.59 4.88
N GLU A 300 -15.15 17.03 4.91
CA GLU A 300 -14.44 16.61 3.68
C GLU A 300 -15.21 15.54 2.91
N CYS A 301 -15.73 14.51 3.60
CA CYS A 301 -16.57 13.49 2.99
C CYS A 301 -17.83 14.10 2.32
N LEU A 302 -18.52 15.00 3.00
CA LEU A 302 -19.71 15.66 2.45
C LEU A 302 -19.38 16.54 1.24
N ASN A 303 -18.24 17.22 1.24
CA ASN A 303 -17.77 18.00 0.10
C ASN A 303 -17.46 17.11 -1.11
N THR A 304 -16.78 15.98 -0.89
CA THR A 304 -16.53 14.98 -1.94
C THR A 304 -17.85 14.48 -2.52
N LEU A 305 -18.78 13.98 -1.69
CA LEU A 305 -20.09 13.52 -2.17
C LEU A 305 -20.86 14.61 -2.94
N LYS A 306 -20.81 15.87 -2.48
CA LYS A 306 -21.44 16.99 -3.19
C LYS A 306 -20.87 17.18 -4.59
N SER A 307 -19.57 16.98 -4.78
CA SER A 307 -18.93 17.04 -6.10
C SER A 307 -19.36 15.87 -7.01
N LEU A 308 -19.71 14.72 -6.42
CA LEU A 308 -20.12 13.51 -7.14
C LEU A 308 -21.58 13.51 -7.58
N ARG A 309 -22.44 14.35 -6.99
CA ARG A 309 -23.90 14.37 -7.26
C ARG A 309 -24.31 14.54 -8.72
N ASN A 310 -23.42 15.11 -9.55
CA ASN A 310 -23.71 15.36 -10.96
C ASN A 310 -23.21 14.26 -11.88
N PHE A 311 -22.55 13.21 -11.35
CA PHE A 311 -22.09 12.10 -12.14
C PHE A 311 -23.02 10.91 -11.97
N SER A 312 -23.45 10.35 -13.10
CA SER A 312 -24.04 9.03 -13.18
C SER A 312 -23.02 7.95 -12.83
N TYR A 313 -23.50 6.74 -12.50
CA TYR A 313 -22.65 5.56 -12.36
C TYR A 313 -21.76 5.36 -13.60
N SER A 314 -22.34 5.45 -14.79
CA SER A 314 -21.64 5.23 -16.06
C SER A 314 -20.49 6.23 -16.27
N GLU A 315 -20.68 7.49 -15.86
CA GLU A 315 -19.63 8.51 -15.90
C GLU A 315 -18.52 8.24 -14.89
N LEU A 316 -18.86 7.87 -13.64
CA LEU A 316 -17.87 7.48 -12.63
C LEU A 316 -17.05 6.26 -13.08
N TYR A 317 -17.70 5.25 -13.65
CA TYR A 317 -17.05 4.06 -14.17
C TYR A 317 -16.12 4.38 -15.34
N ALA A 318 -16.60 5.17 -16.31
CA ALA A 318 -15.77 5.57 -17.45
C ALA A 318 -14.52 6.36 -17.04
N ARG A 319 -14.64 7.26 -16.07
CA ARG A 319 -13.52 8.04 -15.52
C ARG A 319 -12.51 7.16 -14.78
N HIS A 320 -13.01 6.20 -13.99
CA HIS A 320 -12.19 5.20 -13.31
C HIS A 320 -11.37 4.37 -14.31
N VAL A 321 -12.05 3.80 -15.31
CA VAL A 321 -11.38 2.96 -16.33
C VAL A 321 -10.38 3.78 -17.14
N ASP A 322 -10.73 5.00 -17.56
CA ASP A 322 -9.83 5.90 -18.30
C ASP A 322 -8.57 6.28 -17.50
N ASP A 323 -8.69 6.53 -16.18
CA ASP A 323 -7.52 6.76 -15.32
C ASP A 323 -6.66 5.49 -15.17
N TYR A 324 -7.30 4.37 -14.85
CA TYR A 324 -6.61 3.12 -14.55
C TYR A 324 -5.86 2.56 -15.78
N GLN A 325 -6.53 2.50 -16.94
CA GLN A 325 -5.97 1.92 -18.16
C GLN A 325 -4.78 2.72 -18.69
N LYS A 326 -4.70 4.04 -18.45
CA LYS A 326 -3.52 4.86 -18.78
C LYS A 326 -2.25 4.40 -18.08
N LEU A 327 -2.37 3.73 -16.93
CA LEU A 327 -1.26 3.11 -16.22
C LEU A 327 -1.13 1.64 -16.61
N PHE A 328 -2.22 0.89 -16.55
CA PHE A 328 -2.19 -0.56 -16.72
C PHE A 328 -1.80 -0.98 -18.14
N HIS A 329 -2.32 -0.34 -19.20
CA HIS A 329 -2.04 -0.73 -20.58
C HIS A 329 -0.64 -0.36 -21.09
N ARG A 330 0.20 0.29 -20.27
CA ARG A 330 1.60 0.62 -20.62
C ARG A 330 2.49 -0.60 -20.81
N VAL A 331 2.13 -1.75 -20.23
CA VAL A 331 2.89 -2.99 -20.32
C VAL A 331 1.96 -4.16 -20.63
N SER A 332 2.33 -4.94 -21.65
CA SER A 332 1.73 -6.22 -21.96
C SER A 332 2.81 -7.31 -21.88
N LEU A 333 2.43 -8.49 -21.39
CA LEU A 333 3.29 -9.65 -21.31
C LEU A 333 2.49 -10.84 -21.86
N GLU A 334 3.04 -11.51 -22.87
CA GLU A 334 2.46 -12.72 -23.45
C GLU A 334 3.56 -13.80 -23.50
N LEU A 335 3.38 -14.84 -22.70
CA LEU A 335 4.26 -16.01 -22.55
C LEU A 335 3.61 -17.28 -23.10
N SER A 336 2.30 -17.37 -22.96
CA SER A 336 1.44 -18.38 -23.56
C SER A 336 1.37 -18.09 -25.06
N LYS A 337 2.12 -18.80 -25.89
CA LYS A 337 1.92 -18.71 -27.35
C LYS A 337 0.49 -19.11 -27.67
N SER A 338 -0.15 -18.42 -28.61
CA SER A 338 -1.36 -18.89 -29.29
C SER A 338 -1.09 -20.26 -29.93
N SER A 339 -1.22 -21.34 -29.15
CA SER A 339 -1.17 -22.71 -29.64
C SER A 339 -2.59 -23.23 -29.68
N VAL A 340 -3.09 -23.32 -30.92
CA VAL A 340 -4.06 -24.31 -31.37
C VAL A 340 -4.05 -25.51 -30.43
N SER A 341 -5.20 -25.72 -29.81
CA SER A 341 -5.47 -26.79 -28.88
C SER A 341 -5.10 -28.15 -29.53
N VAL A 342 -4.02 -28.78 -29.05
CA VAL A 342 -3.60 -30.14 -29.49
C VAL A 342 -4.55 -31.22 -28.95
N THR A 343 -5.48 -30.83 -28.10
CA THR A 343 -6.72 -31.52 -27.76
C THR A 343 -7.81 -30.48 -27.90
N GLY A 344 -8.83 -30.69 -28.74
CA GLY A 344 -9.85 -29.69 -29.14
C GLY A 344 -10.71 -29.06 -28.04
N ASP A 345 -10.26 -29.08 -26.78
CA ASP A 345 -10.82 -28.35 -25.67
C ASP A 345 -9.91 -27.13 -25.42
N GLU A 346 -10.44 -25.93 -25.63
CA GLU A 346 -9.85 -24.72 -25.07
C GLU A 346 -9.66 -24.91 -23.56
N PRO A 347 -8.60 -24.36 -22.92
CA PRO A 347 -8.54 -24.31 -21.47
C PRO A 347 -9.82 -23.62 -21.01
N SER A 348 -10.72 -24.39 -20.39
CA SER A 348 -12.05 -23.90 -20.13
C SER A 348 -11.94 -22.69 -19.21
N LEU A 349 -12.52 -21.56 -19.65
CA LEU A 349 -12.64 -20.30 -18.91
C LEU A 349 -13.35 -20.46 -17.55
N THR A 350 -13.69 -21.70 -17.15
CA THR A 350 -14.39 -22.13 -15.95
C THR A 350 -13.49 -22.60 -14.80
N VAL A 351 -12.16 -22.70 -14.97
CA VAL A 351 -11.25 -23.10 -13.87
C VAL A 351 -10.92 -21.90 -12.99
N THR A 352 -11.06 -22.04 -11.67
CA THR A 352 -10.78 -20.95 -10.72
C THR A 352 -9.28 -20.65 -10.62
N THR A 353 -8.92 -19.42 -10.23
CA THR A 353 -7.51 -19.07 -10.02
C THR A 353 -6.87 -19.91 -8.92
N ALA A 354 -7.61 -20.28 -7.88
CA ALA A 354 -7.12 -21.17 -6.82
C ALA A 354 -6.76 -22.57 -7.35
N GLU A 355 -7.57 -23.12 -8.25
CA GLU A 355 -7.28 -24.41 -8.90
C GLU A 355 -6.06 -24.30 -9.81
N ARG A 356 -5.91 -23.22 -10.57
CA ARG A 356 -4.72 -22.94 -11.40
C ARG A 356 -3.45 -22.87 -10.57
N VAL A 357 -3.48 -22.17 -9.42
CA VAL A 357 -2.32 -22.12 -8.49
C VAL A 357 -1.98 -23.53 -7.98
N LYS A 358 -2.99 -24.35 -7.66
CA LYS A 358 -2.78 -25.72 -7.18
C LYS A 358 -2.21 -26.65 -8.24
N SER A 359 -2.61 -26.49 -9.51
CA SER A 359 -2.16 -27.30 -10.64
C SER A 359 -0.82 -26.83 -11.22
N PHE A 360 -0.37 -25.61 -10.92
CA PHE A 360 0.86 -25.02 -11.46
C PHE A 360 2.11 -25.91 -11.31
N LYS A 361 2.23 -26.64 -10.19
CA LYS A 361 3.34 -27.59 -9.97
C LYS A 361 3.41 -28.74 -10.98
N THR A 362 2.36 -28.94 -11.78
CA THR A 362 2.24 -30.01 -12.78
C THR A 362 2.05 -29.49 -14.20
N ASP A 363 1.34 -28.39 -14.41
CA ASP A 363 1.05 -27.87 -15.75
C ASP A 363 1.94 -26.68 -16.16
N GLU A 364 2.59 -26.02 -15.19
CA GLU A 364 3.40 -24.81 -15.38
C GLU A 364 2.70 -23.76 -16.26
N ASP A 365 1.38 -23.55 -16.07
CA ASP A 365 0.54 -22.67 -16.90
C ASP A 365 1.17 -21.28 -17.12
N PRO A 366 1.67 -20.96 -18.34
CA PRO A 366 2.33 -19.69 -18.60
C PRO A 366 1.39 -18.49 -18.50
N SER A 367 0.09 -18.69 -18.72
CA SER A 367 -0.90 -17.62 -18.57
C SER A 367 -1.17 -17.27 -17.10
N LEU A 368 -0.84 -18.16 -16.14
CA LEU A 368 -0.89 -17.83 -14.71
C LEU A 368 0.29 -16.93 -14.33
N ILE A 369 1.44 -17.09 -14.97
CA ILE A 369 2.61 -16.21 -14.80
C ILE A 369 2.33 -14.82 -15.36
N GLU A 370 1.70 -14.73 -16.53
CA GLU A 370 1.20 -13.44 -17.08
C GLU A 370 0.24 -12.75 -16.11
N LEU A 371 -0.74 -13.50 -15.57
CA LEU A 371 -1.69 -12.99 -14.60
C LEU A 371 -0.99 -12.50 -13.32
N LEU A 372 -0.07 -13.28 -12.76
CA LEU A 372 0.67 -12.90 -11.55
C LEU A 372 1.54 -11.65 -11.77
N PHE A 373 2.20 -11.55 -12.93
CA PHE A 373 2.98 -10.36 -13.31
C PHE A 373 2.09 -9.12 -13.37
N GLN A 374 0.95 -9.20 -14.07
CA GLN A 374 0.01 -8.09 -14.18
C GLN A 374 -0.68 -7.79 -12.85
N TYR A 375 -0.90 -8.79 -12.01
CA TYR A 375 -1.46 -8.59 -10.67
C TYR A 375 -0.53 -7.75 -9.79
N GLY A 376 0.78 -7.93 -9.87
CA GLY A 376 1.75 -7.06 -9.20
C GLY A 376 1.65 -5.59 -9.64
N ARG A 377 1.46 -5.34 -10.94
CA ARG A 377 1.24 -3.99 -11.48
C ARG A 377 -0.09 -3.41 -11.03
N TYR A 378 -1.16 -4.20 -11.08
CA TYR A 378 -2.49 -3.84 -10.58
C TYR A 378 -2.42 -3.40 -9.11
N LEU A 379 -1.83 -4.23 -8.24
CA LEU A 379 -1.74 -3.95 -6.81
C LEU A 379 -1.02 -2.62 -6.55
N LEU A 380 0.11 -2.36 -7.22
CA LEU A 380 0.84 -1.10 -7.05
C LEU A 380 0.02 0.12 -7.50
N ILE A 381 -0.70 0.04 -8.63
CA ILE A 381 -1.62 1.10 -9.06
C ILE A 381 -2.71 1.32 -8.00
N SER A 382 -3.22 0.24 -7.41
CA SER A 382 -4.32 0.29 -6.44
C SER A 382 -3.92 0.69 -5.02
N CYS A 383 -2.63 0.67 -4.66
CA CYS A 383 -2.15 0.98 -3.31
C CYS A 383 -1.07 2.06 -3.23
N SER A 384 -0.64 2.63 -4.36
CA SER A 384 0.34 3.72 -4.37
C SER A 384 0.13 4.67 -5.56
N ARG A 385 -0.51 5.81 -5.30
CA ARG A 385 -0.79 6.84 -6.32
C ARG A 385 -0.26 8.19 -5.85
N PRO A 386 0.04 9.14 -6.75
CA PRO A 386 0.40 10.50 -6.34
C PRO A 386 -0.59 11.08 -5.33
N GLY A 387 -0.06 11.61 -4.22
CA GLY A 387 -0.83 12.18 -3.10
C GLY A 387 -1.24 11.20 -1.99
N THR A 388 -0.87 9.91 -2.08
CA THR A 388 -1.20 8.88 -1.06
C THR A 388 0.00 8.59 -0.14
N GLN A 389 -0.19 7.73 0.86
CA GLN A 389 0.89 7.11 1.63
C GLN A 389 1.59 6.02 0.80
N PRO A 390 2.83 5.65 1.16
CA PRO A 390 3.48 4.53 0.50
C PRO A 390 2.81 3.20 0.83
N ALA A 391 2.80 2.27 -0.13
CA ALA A 391 2.34 0.90 0.06
C ALA A 391 3.06 0.22 1.24
N ASN A 392 2.32 -0.12 2.28
CA ASN A 392 2.86 -0.76 3.49
C ASN A 392 3.02 -2.28 3.29
N LEU A 393 3.24 -3.06 4.36
CA LEU A 393 3.39 -4.53 4.28
C LEU A 393 2.20 -5.26 3.62
N GLN A 394 1.03 -4.63 3.61
CA GLN A 394 -0.21 -5.18 3.06
C GLN A 394 -0.76 -4.29 1.93
N GLY A 395 0.08 -3.42 1.35
CA GLY A 395 -0.35 -2.37 0.43
C GLY A 395 -1.16 -1.32 1.17
N ILE A 396 -2.48 -1.48 1.15
CA ILE A 396 -3.45 -0.70 1.94
C ILE A 396 -4.55 -1.58 2.56
N TRP A 397 -4.54 -2.90 2.37
CA TRP A 397 -5.66 -3.78 2.73
C TRP A 397 -5.39 -4.51 4.06
N ASN A 398 -6.23 -4.28 5.07
CA ASN A 398 -6.06 -4.84 6.41
C ASN A 398 -7.41 -5.01 7.12
N ASP A 399 -7.68 -6.19 7.70
CA ASP A 399 -8.88 -6.47 8.50
C ASP A 399 -8.64 -6.50 10.01
N LYS A 400 -7.42 -6.26 10.51
CA LYS A 400 -7.04 -6.42 11.91
C LYS A 400 -6.72 -5.09 12.57
N VAL A 401 -7.07 -4.96 13.85
CA VAL A 401 -6.59 -3.86 14.70
C VAL A 401 -5.13 -4.04 15.12
N GLU A 402 -4.66 -5.30 15.08
CA GLU A 402 -3.28 -5.71 15.33
C GLU A 402 -2.79 -6.59 14.15
N PRO A 403 -2.54 -6.00 12.98
CA PRO A 403 -1.99 -6.72 11.83
C PRO A 403 -0.60 -7.30 12.15
N PRO A 404 -0.20 -8.41 11.50
CA PRO A 404 1.17 -8.93 11.59
C PRO A 404 2.19 -7.84 11.27
N TRP A 405 3.21 -7.71 12.12
CA TRP A 405 4.23 -6.66 12.05
C TRP A 405 3.64 -5.25 11.89
N ASP A 406 2.51 -5.02 12.55
CA ASP A 406 1.83 -3.73 12.67
C ASP A 406 1.35 -3.12 11.34
N GLY A 407 1.43 -3.87 10.23
CA GLY A 407 1.19 -3.32 8.90
C GLY A 407 2.16 -2.18 8.56
N ALA A 408 3.29 -2.09 9.27
CA ALA A 408 4.23 -0.98 9.20
C ALA A 408 5.13 -1.05 7.96
N PRO A 409 5.70 0.06 7.46
CA PRO A 409 6.76 0.02 6.47
C PRO A 409 8.05 -0.56 7.06
N HIS A 410 8.44 -1.75 6.61
CA HIS A 410 9.70 -2.41 6.96
C HIS A 410 10.76 -2.08 5.91
N LEU A 411 11.86 -1.47 6.35
CA LEU A 411 12.86 -0.80 5.51
C LEU A 411 14.14 -1.63 5.34
N ASN A 412 14.17 -2.86 5.83
CA ASN A 412 15.30 -3.79 5.66
C ASN A 412 15.08 -4.81 4.53
N ILE A 413 14.02 -4.67 3.73
CA ILE A 413 13.77 -5.35 2.44
C ILE A 413 12.37 -5.01 1.89
N ASN A 414 11.35 -5.00 2.75
CA ASN A 414 9.95 -5.08 2.31
C ASN A 414 9.48 -3.84 1.56
N LEU A 415 9.70 -2.64 2.12
CA LEU A 415 9.27 -1.41 1.47
C LEU A 415 10.03 -1.20 0.16
N GLN A 416 11.32 -1.50 0.11
CA GLN A 416 12.09 -1.46 -1.13
C GLN A 416 11.47 -2.39 -2.18
N MET A 417 11.17 -3.63 -1.78
CA MET A 417 10.57 -4.65 -2.65
C MET A 417 9.22 -4.21 -3.23
N ASN A 418 8.38 -3.54 -2.43
CA ASN A 418 7.10 -3.01 -2.91
C ASN A 418 7.25 -2.10 -4.14
N TYR A 419 8.39 -1.40 -4.26
CA TYR A 419 8.64 -0.44 -5.35
C TYR A 419 9.61 -0.93 -6.43
N TRP A 420 10.22 -2.11 -6.32
CA TRP A 420 11.05 -2.67 -7.40
C TRP A 420 10.35 -2.75 -8.77
N PRO A 421 9.05 -3.11 -8.88
CA PRO A 421 8.40 -3.14 -10.19
C PRO A 421 8.07 -1.76 -10.74
N SER A 422 8.05 -0.69 -9.92
CA SER A 422 7.52 0.62 -10.34
C SER A 422 8.19 1.18 -11.60
N LEU A 423 9.52 1.14 -11.70
CA LEU A 423 10.24 1.68 -12.85
C LEU A 423 10.22 0.72 -14.04
N SER A 424 10.67 -0.52 -13.83
CA SER A 424 10.78 -1.55 -14.89
C SER A 424 9.42 -1.94 -15.49
N CYS A 425 8.33 -1.80 -14.73
CA CYS A 425 6.96 -2.07 -15.18
C CYS A 425 6.16 -0.80 -15.53
N ASN A 426 6.85 0.31 -15.79
CA ASN A 426 6.32 1.56 -16.36
C ASN A 426 5.23 2.26 -15.52
N LEU A 427 5.44 2.30 -14.20
CA LEU A 427 4.58 2.90 -13.17
C LEU A 427 5.40 3.88 -12.29
N HIS A 428 6.25 4.69 -12.91
CA HIS A 428 7.18 5.56 -12.19
C HIS A 428 6.48 6.60 -11.30
N GLU A 429 5.27 7.05 -11.67
CA GLU A 429 4.45 7.96 -10.88
C GLU A 429 3.98 7.34 -9.56
N CYS A 430 3.87 6.00 -9.48
CA CYS A 430 3.55 5.30 -8.24
C CYS A 430 4.67 5.38 -7.20
N GLN A 431 5.88 5.85 -7.53
CA GLN A 431 6.94 6.06 -6.52
C GLN A 431 6.82 7.39 -5.76
N GLU A 432 5.94 8.31 -6.20
CA GLU A 432 5.83 9.63 -5.57
C GLU A 432 5.54 9.56 -4.06
N PRO A 433 4.62 8.71 -3.56
CA PRO A 433 4.43 8.48 -2.13
C PRO A 433 5.69 8.06 -1.37
N LEU A 434 6.55 7.23 -1.99
CA LEU A 434 7.82 6.82 -1.39
C LEU A 434 8.76 8.02 -1.21
N PHE A 435 8.84 8.92 -2.19
CA PHE A 435 9.73 10.08 -2.13
C PHE A 435 9.27 11.11 -1.09
N ASP A 436 7.96 11.30 -0.94
CA ASP A 436 7.39 12.13 0.11
C ASP A 436 7.61 11.53 1.50
N TYR A 437 7.53 10.20 1.59
CA TYR A 437 7.87 9.49 2.81
C TYR A 437 9.36 9.63 3.18
N ILE A 438 10.28 9.42 2.23
CA ILE A 438 11.73 9.64 2.44
C ILE A 438 12.01 11.09 2.87
N SER A 439 11.30 12.06 2.28
CA SER A 439 11.43 13.47 2.69
C SER A 439 11.03 13.66 4.15
N SER A 440 9.93 13.06 4.59
CA SER A 440 9.48 13.11 5.98
C SER A 440 10.46 12.40 6.92
N LEU A 441 10.96 11.23 6.53
CA LEU A 441 11.98 10.49 7.26
C LEU A 441 13.25 11.32 7.43
N SER A 442 13.67 12.07 6.41
CA SER A 442 14.90 12.89 6.50
C SER A 442 14.82 13.97 7.59
N VAL A 443 13.63 14.54 7.83
CA VAL A 443 13.41 15.57 8.85
C VAL A 443 13.56 15.00 10.26
N ASN A 444 12.89 13.87 10.55
CA ASN A 444 13.02 13.22 11.86
C ASN A 444 14.37 12.51 12.01
N GLY A 445 14.87 11.91 10.93
CA GLY A 445 16.13 11.18 10.87
C GLY A 445 17.33 12.08 11.12
N ALA A 446 17.26 13.37 10.80
CA ALA A 446 18.29 14.33 11.15
C ALA A 446 18.39 14.55 12.67
N LYS A 447 17.26 14.50 13.39
CA LYS A 447 17.25 14.55 14.85
C LYS A 447 17.83 13.27 15.44
N THR A 448 17.47 12.11 14.88
CA THR A 448 18.00 10.80 15.29
C THR A 448 19.51 10.71 15.06
N ALA A 449 20.01 11.11 13.88
CA ALA A 449 21.45 11.15 13.58
C ALA A 449 22.22 12.00 14.60
N LYS A 450 21.72 13.21 14.87
CA LYS A 450 22.34 14.15 15.79
C LYS A 450 22.35 13.66 17.24
N VAL A 451 21.21 13.16 17.74
CA VAL A 451 21.07 12.84 19.16
C VAL A 451 21.60 11.45 19.47
N ASN A 452 21.31 10.45 18.64
CA ASN A 452 21.65 9.07 18.95
C ASN A 452 23.09 8.72 18.58
N TYR A 453 23.64 9.37 17.55
CA TYR A 453 24.93 9.01 16.96
C TYR A 453 25.93 10.16 16.90
N GLU A 454 25.55 11.36 17.36
CA GLU A 454 26.36 12.58 17.27
C GLU A 454 26.86 12.86 15.83
N ALA A 455 26.06 12.44 14.84
CA ALA A 455 26.40 12.46 13.42
C ALA A 455 25.63 13.53 12.65
N SER A 456 26.21 13.98 11.54
CA SER A 456 25.54 14.85 10.57
C SER A 456 24.52 14.08 9.73
N GLY A 457 23.77 14.78 8.88
CA GLY A 457 22.88 14.13 7.92
C GLY A 457 21.59 13.61 8.55
N TRP A 458 21.08 12.49 8.02
CA TRP A 458 19.89 11.82 8.56
C TRP A 458 19.98 10.30 8.43
N VAL A 459 19.31 9.59 9.35
CA VAL A 459 19.28 8.12 9.41
C VAL A 459 17.86 7.61 9.67
N THR A 460 17.55 6.43 9.16
CA THR A 460 16.35 5.65 9.48
C THR A 460 16.73 4.18 9.56
N HIS A 461 16.11 3.45 10.48
CA HIS A 461 16.41 2.05 10.76
C HIS A 461 15.46 1.10 10.01
N GLN A 462 15.25 -0.10 10.52
CA GLN A 462 14.57 -1.21 9.84
C GLN A 462 13.04 -1.12 9.82
N VAL A 463 12.39 -0.34 10.68
CA VAL A 463 10.93 -0.14 10.68
C VAL A 463 10.62 1.34 10.89
N SER A 464 9.55 1.81 10.25
CA SER A 464 8.97 3.14 10.48
C SER A 464 7.43 3.06 10.52
N ASP A 465 6.76 4.21 10.53
CA ASP A 465 5.30 4.34 10.59
C ASP A 465 4.86 5.64 9.90
N ILE A 466 3.56 5.93 9.93
CA ILE A 466 2.99 7.15 9.33
C ILE A 466 3.56 8.45 9.94
N TRP A 467 4.09 8.39 11.17
CA TRP A 467 4.67 9.54 11.88
C TRP A 467 6.15 9.75 11.53
N ALA A 468 6.66 9.01 10.54
CA ALA A 468 8.05 9.05 10.10
C ALA A 468 9.02 8.78 11.26
N LYS A 469 8.73 7.75 12.07
CA LYS A 469 9.66 7.25 13.09
C LYS A 469 10.99 6.85 12.45
N THR A 470 12.10 7.25 13.07
CA THR A 470 13.44 7.00 12.51
C THR A 470 14.42 6.29 13.42
N SER A 471 14.13 6.13 14.70
CA SER A 471 14.95 5.31 15.61
C SER A 471 14.74 3.81 15.39
N PRO A 472 15.70 2.99 15.87
CA PRO A 472 15.52 1.54 15.96
C PRO A 472 14.15 1.17 16.53
N ASP A 473 13.55 0.12 16.01
CA ASP A 473 12.37 -0.45 16.67
C ASP A 473 12.75 -1.21 17.95
N ARG A 474 11.75 -1.66 18.71
CA ARG A 474 11.99 -2.48 19.90
C ARG A 474 12.45 -3.89 19.49
N GLY A 475 13.19 -4.56 20.37
CA GLY A 475 13.51 -5.98 20.23
C GLY A 475 15.01 -6.27 20.22
N GLU A 476 15.39 -7.41 19.67
CA GLU A 476 16.77 -7.88 19.66
C GLU A 476 17.62 -7.13 18.63
N ALA A 477 18.91 -7.02 18.90
CA ALA A 477 19.84 -6.28 18.05
C ALA A 477 19.89 -6.80 16.61
N VAL A 478 19.71 -8.10 16.39
CA VAL A 478 19.83 -8.77 15.08
C VAL A 478 18.89 -8.22 14.01
N TRP A 479 17.75 -7.64 14.41
CA TRP A 479 16.86 -6.91 13.51
C TRP A 479 16.78 -5.42 13.89
N ALA A 480 16.74 -5.09 15.18
CA ALA A 480 16.45 -3.73 15.63
C ALA A 480 17.57 -2.73 15.30
N LEU A 481 18.83 -3.17 15.40
CA LEU A 481 19.98 -2.28 15.26
C LEU A 481 20.53 -2.36 13.84
N TRP A 482 19.84 -1.70 12.91
CA TRP A 482 20.26 -1.65 11.50
C TRP A 482 20.06 -0.25 10.89
N PRO A 483 21.08 0.64 10.95
CA PRO A 483 20.97 2.05 10.56
C PRO A 483 21.10 2.33 9.06
N MET A 484 20.72 1.37 8.20
CA MET A 484 20.87 1.47 6.74
C MET A 484 19.54 1.60 5.99
N GLY A 485 18.39 1.62 6.67
CA GLY A 485 17.08 1.71 6.02
C GLY A 485 16.93 2.97 5.18
N GLY A 486 17.28 4.13 5.76
CA GLY A 486 17.27 5.40 5.01
C GLY A 486 18.23 5.40 3.81
N ALA A 487 19.39 4.78 3.96
CA ALA A 487 20.39 4.68 2.90
C ALA A 487 19.94 3.79 1.75
N TRP A 488 19.34 2.62 2.05
CA TRP A 488 18.79 1.76 1.01
C TRP A 488 17.60 2.42 0.30
N LEU A 489 16.69 3.09 1.03
CA LEU A 489 15.63 3.86 0.39
C LEU A 489 16.15 4.94 -0.58
N CYS A 490 17.30 5.53 -0.29
CA CYS A 490 17.90 6.53 -1.19
C CYS A 490 18.34 5.97 -2.54
N THR A 491 18.54 4.66 -2.70
CA THR A 491 18.89 4.08 -4.02
C THR A 491 17.75 4.30 -5.03
N HIS A 492 16.49 4.23 -4.57
CA HIS A 492 15.31 4.51 -5.39
C HIS A 492 15.29 5.94 -5.95
N LEU A 493 15.88 6.91 -5.26
CA LEU A 493 15.95 8.30 -5.74
C LEU A 493 16.85 8.42 -6.97
N TRP A 494 18.00 7.73 -6.95
CA TRP A 494 18.91 7.73 -8.08
C TRP A 494 18.35 6.90 -9.24
N GLU A 495 17.80 5.72 -8.96
CA GLU A 495 17.14 4.87 -9.95
C GLU A 495 16.00 5.62 -10.67
N HIS A 496 15.15 6.35 -9.94
CA HIS A 496 14.09 7.13 -10.56
C HIS A 496 14.64 8.18 -11.53
N TYR A 497 15.72 8.87 -11.17
CA TYR A 497 16.37 9.79 -12.09
C TYR A 497 16.97 9.06 -13.30
N THR A 498 17.62 7.91 -13.15
CA THR A 498 18.25 7.23 -14.30
C THR A 498 17.23 6.65 -15.27
N TYR A 499 16.01 6.33 -14.82
CA TYR A 499 14.91 5.91 -15.69
C TYR A 499 14.21 7.10 -16.38
N THR A 500 13.99 8.20 -15.66
CA THR A 500 13.18 9.34 -16.16
C THR A 500 14.01 10.46 -16.79
N MET A 501 15.31 10.51 -16.46
CA MET A 501 16.23 11.61 -16.76
C MET A 501 15.73 12.99 -16.30
N ASN A 502 14.82 13.03 -15.32
CA ASN A 502 14.23 14.26 -14.81
C ASN A 502 15.21 15.03 -13.91
N LYS A 503 15.93 15.99 -14.51
CA LYS A 503 16.90 16.83 -13.79
C LYS A 503 16.28 17.71 -12.71
N ASP A 504 15.02 18.09 -12.86
CA ASP A 504 14.31 18.90 -11.87
C ASP A 504 14.04 18.08 -10.60
N PHE A 505 13.57 16.84 -10.76
CA PHE A 505 13.46 15.88 -9.67
C PHE A 505 14.83 15.62 -9.01
N LEU A 506 15.86 15.40 -9.83
CA LEU A 506 17.22 15.18 -9.33
C LEU A 506 17.69 16.35 -8.46
N ALA A 507 17.55 17.59 -8.95
CA ALA A 507 18.05 18.78 -8.29
C ALA A 507 17.25 19.17 -7.04
N LYS A 508 15.92 19.03 -7.09
CA LYS A 508 15.01 19.57 -6.05
C LYS A 508 14.62 18.53 -4.99
N LYS A 509 14.65 17.24 -5.31
CA LYS A 509 14.19 16.16 -4.44
C LYS A 509 15.29 15.14 -4.14
N ALA A 510 15.82 14.46 -5.16
CA ALA A 510 16.74 13.34 -4.96
C ALA A 510 18.09 13.77 -4.36
N TYR A 511 18.75 14.77 -4.95
CA TYR A 511 20.10 15.18 -4.54
C TYR A 511 20.14 15.69 -3.09
N PRO A 512 19.24 16.56 -2.61
CA PRO A 512 19.25 16.98 -1.19
C PRO A 512 19.08 15.82 -0.20
N LEU A 513 18.25 14.82 -0.54
CA LEU A 513 18.04 13.64 0.30
C LEU A 513 19.27 12.73 0.32
N LEU A 514 19.87 12.46 -0.85
CA LEU A 514 21.13 11.73 -1.00
C LEU A 514 22.28 12.43 -0.27
N GLU A 515 22.38 13.76 -0.37
CA GLU A 515 23.40 14.58 0.31
C GLU A 515 23.29 14.46 1.84
N GLY A 516 22.07 14.56 2.38
CA GLY A 516 21.83 14.35 3.80
C GLY A 516 22.15 12.93 4.25
N CYS A 517 21.77 11.91 3.49
CA CYS A 517 22.07 10.52 3.85
C CYS A 517 23.59 10.23 3.77
N THR A 518 24.25 10.70 2.71
CA THR A 518 25.70 10.57 2.52
C THR A 518 26.48 11.21 3.67
N SER A 519 26.02 12.35 4.17
CA SER A 519 26.63 13.03 5.32
C SER A 519 26.60 12.15 6.57
N PHE A 520 25.48 11.45 6.83
CA PHE A 520 25.39 10.48 7.92
C PHE A 520 26.35 9.31 7.71
N LEU A 521 26.35 8.71 6.52
CA LEU A 521 27.20 7.54 6.22
C LEU A 521 28.70 7.86 6.39
N LEU A 522 29.14 9.05 5.97
CA LEU A 522 30.52 9.50 6.17
C LEU A 522 30.91 9.67 7.64
N ASP A 523 29.97 10.08 8.50
CA ASP A 523 30.20 10.23 9.94
C ASP A 523 29.99 8.90 10.69
N TRP A 524 29.23 7.96 10.11
CA TRP A 524 29.00 6.62 10.64
C TRP A 524 30.20 5.68 10.43
N LEU A 525 30.89 5.85 9.30
CA LEU A 525 32.13 5.14 9.00
C LEU A 525 33.25 5.53 9.97
N ILE A 526 33.89 4.53 10.56
CA ILE A 526 35.03 4.70 11.46
C ILE A 526 36.28 4.02 10.90
N GLU A 527 37.45 4.45 11.37
CA GLU A 527 38.72 3.77 11.06
C GLU A 527 38.71 2.35 11.66
N GLY A 528 38.70 1.35 10.78
CA GLY A 528 38.72 -0.06 11.12
C GLY A 528 40.11 -0.69 10.94
N ARG A 529 40.15 -2.02 10.87
CA ARG A 529 41.41 -2.76 10.70
C ARG A 529 41.93 -2.64 9.26
N GLY A 530 43.25 -2.64 9.09
CA GLY A 530 43.87 -2.66 7.75
C GLY A 530 43.71 -1.36 6.94
N GLY A 531 43.32 -0.24 7.58
CA GLY A 531 43.17 1.07 6.95
C GLY A 531 41.83 1.28 6.24
N TYR A 532 40.90 0.32 6.37
CA TYR A 532 39.55 0.42 5.84
C TYR A 532 38.65 1.26 6.76
N LEU A 533 37.62 1.87 6.15
CA LEU A 533 36.53 2.54 6.84
C LEU A 533 35.39 1.53 7.02
N GLU A 534 35.05 1.24 8.27
CA GLU A 534 34.13 0.19 8.67
C GLU A 534 32.90 0.76 9.39
N THR A 535 31.79 0.02 9.39
CA THR A 535 30.64 0.31 10.27
C THR A 535 30.76 -0.47 11.57
N ASN A 536 30.47 0.18 12.69
CA ASN A 536 30.42 -0.45 14.01
C ASN A 536 29.45 0.33 14.91
N PRO A 537 28.40 -0.31 15.45
CA PRO A 537 27.98 -1.69 15.23
C PRO A 537 27.35 -1.92 13.85
N SER A 538 27.41 -3.16 13.36
CA SER A 538 26.78 -3.61 12.12
C SER A 538 26.07 -4.96 12.33
N THR A 539 24.95 -5.16 11.63
CA THR A 539 24.13 -6.37 11.64
C THR A 539 23.76 -6.78 10.20
N SER A 540 23.43 -8.06 10.00
CA SER A 540 22.93 -8.59 8.72
C SER A 540 21.49 -9.05 8.96
N PRO A 541 20.47 -8.24 8.64
CA PRO A 541 19.07 -8.58 8.90
C PRO A 541 18.67 -9.92 8.27
N GLU A 542 18.16 -10.91 9.01
CA GLU A 542 17.99 -11.01 10.47
C GLU A 542 18.72 -12.25 10.99
N HIS A 543 20.01 -12.34 10.67
CA HIS A 543 20.84 -13.52 10.86
C HIS A 543 21.88 -13.32 11.97
N MET A 544 22.06 -14.37 12.77
CA MET A 544 23.12 -14.49 13.77
C MET A 544 24.32 -15.27 13.18
N PHE A 545 25.54 -14.89 13.53
CA PHE A 545 26.75 -15.68 13.28
C PHE A 545 27.26 -16.35 14.56
N VAL A 546 28.16 -17.32 14.40
CA VAL A 546 28.88 -17.93 15.53
C VAL A 546 30.20 -17.18 15.75
N ALA A 547 30.33 -16.53 16.90
CA ALA A 547 31.52 -15.77 17.29
C ALA A 547 32.74 -16.70 17.55
N PRO A 548 33.97 -16.17 17.59
CA PRO A 548 35.18 -16.98 17.83
C PRO A 548 35.19 -17.73 19.17
N ASP A 549 34.41 -17.30 20.16
CA ASP A 549 34.24 -17.98 21.44
C ASP A 549 33.17 -19.10 21.41
N GLY A 550 32.57 -19.34 20.24
CA GLY A 550 31.55 -20.36 20.00
C GLY A 550 30.13 -19.93 20.32
N LYS A 551 29.90 -18.69 20.78
CA LYS A 551 28.55 -18.20 21.11
C LYS A 551 27.87 -17.54 19.90
N PRO A 552 26.52 -17.53 19.84
CA PRO A 552 25.80 -16.76 18.84
C PRO A 552 25.95 -15.25 19.07
N ALA A 553 26.11 -14.49 17.99
CA ALA A 553 26.17 -13.03 17.98
C ALA A 553 25.52 -12.49 16.69
N SER A 554 25.10 -11.24 16.67
CA SER A 554 24.64 -10.53 15.45
C SER A 554 25.36 -9.23 15.20
N VAL A 555 25.98 -8.66 16.23
CA VAL A 555 26.67 -7.37 16.16
C VAL A 555 28.16 -7.58 15.92
N SER A 556 28.69 -6.91 14.90
CA SER A 556 30.10 -6.98 14.49
C SER A 556 30.57 -5.68 13.83
N TYR A 557 31.83 -5.67 13.39
CA TYR A 557 32.28 -4.75 12.35
C TYR A 557 31.66 -5.14 11.00
N SER A 558 31.20 -4.14 10.24
CA SER A 558 30.82 -4.22 8.83
C SER A 558 30.24 -5.54 8.34
N THR A 559 28.94 -5.57 8.08
CA THR A 559 28.38 -6.59 7.21
C THR A 559 28.61 -6.23 5.74
N THR A 560 28.62 -7.24 4.87
CA THR A 560 28.67 -7.00 3.42
C THR A 560 27.47 -6.17 2.96
N MET A 561 26.31 -6.28 3.64
CA MET A 561 25.13 -5.48 3.36
C MET A 561 25.37 -3.99 3.58
N ASP A 562 25.84 -3.60 4.77
CA ASP A 562 26.16 -2.20 5.09
C ASP A 562 27.12 -1.60 4.05
N ILE A 563 28.23 -2.30 3.80
CA ILE A 563 29.26 -1.80 2.89
C ILE A 563 28.74 -1.74 1.44
N SER A 564 27.89 -2.66 1.02
CA SER A 564 27.30 -2.63 -0.32
C SER A 564 26.33 -1.47 -0.49
N ILE A 565 25.48 -1.20 0.50
CA ILE A 565 24.55 -0.04 0.49
C ILE A 565 25.34 1.27 0.48
N ILE A 566 26.37 1.40 1.31
CA ILE A 566 27.22 2.60 1.35
C ILE A 566 27.90 2.83 0.00
N LYS A 567 28.43 1.79 -0.63
CA LYS A 567 29.03 1.87 -1.97
C LYS A 567 28.03 2.38 -3.01
N GLU A 568 26.80 1.89 -2.97
CA GLU A 568 25.73 2.28 -3.90
C GLU A 568 25.36 3.76 -3.71
N VAL A 569 25.11 4.19 -2.46
CA VAL A 569 24.79 5.60 -2.15
C VAL A 569 25.93 6.54 -2.53
N PHE A 570 27.18 6.16 -2.24
CA PHE A 570 28.35 6.95 -2.62
C PHE A 570 28.50 7.06 -4.14
N THR A 571 28.21 5.99 -4.88
CA THR A 571 28.22 6.00 -6.36
C THR A 571 27.11 6.90 -6.90
N ALA A 572 25.90 6.79 -6.34
CA ALA A 572 24.75 7.59 -6.71
C ALA A 572 24.98 9.09 -6.49
N ILE A 573 25.48 9.51 -5.32
CA ILE A 573 25.68 10.93 -5.00
C ILE A 573 26.80 11.56 -5.84
N VAL A 574 27.88 10.82 -6.14
CA VAL A 574 28.94 11.28 -7.05
C VAL A 574 28.38 11.49 -8.46
N SER A 575 27.65 10.49 -8.98
CA SER A 575 27.03 10.57 -10.31
C SER A 575 26.00 11.70 -10.40
N ALA A 576 25.18 11.87 -9.36
CA ALA A 576 24.23 12.98 -9.28
C ALA A 576 24.93 14.35 -9.23
N ALA A 577 26.04 14.45 -8.50
CA ALA A 577 26.84 15.67 -8.45
C ALA A 577 27.47 16.01 -9.80
N GLU A 578 27.93 15.02 -10.57
CA GLU A 578 28.42 15.23 -11.94
C GLU A 578 27.34 15.82 -12.85
N VAL A 579 26.15 15.24 -12.83
CA VAL A 579 25.00 15.73 -13.62
C VAL A 579 24.64 17.17 -13.26
N LEU A 580 24.71 17.53 -11.97
CA LEU A 580 24.32 18.84 -11.46
C LEU A 580 25.49 19.85 -11.42
N GLY A 581 26.71 19.47 -11.82
CA GLY A 581 27.89 20.33 -11.76
C GLY A 581 28.37 20.66 -10.34
N LYS A 582 28.17 19.75 -9.38
CA LYS A 582 28.49 19.89 -7.95
C LYS A 582 29.71 19.08 -7.48
N THR A 583 30.54 18.59 -8.40
CA THR A 583 31.66 17.66 -8.11
C THR A 583 32.74 18.23 -7.19
N THR A 584 32.85 19.55 -7.10
CA THR A 584 33.84 20.24 -6.25
C THR A 584 33.35 20.51 -4.83
N SER A 585 32.16 20.03 -4.44
CA SER A 585 31.67 20.20 -3.07
C SER A 585 32.52 19.40 -2.08
N ASP A 586 32.65 19.91 -0.85
CA ASP A 586 33.43 19.24 0.20
C ASP A 586 32.93 17.82 0.47
N LEU A 587 31.61 17.63 0.51
CA LEU A 587 30.99 16.32 0.68
C LEU A 587 31.45 15.32 -0.37
N ILE A 588 31.41 15.70 -1.66
CA ILE A 588 31.85 14.81 -2.76
C ILE A 588 33.33 14.49 -2.64
N GLN A 589 34.17 15.46 -2.27
CA GLN A 589 35.59 15.22 -2.05
C GLN A 589 35.85 14.27 -0.86
N ARG A 590 35.03 14.32 0.20
CA ARG A 590 35.07 13.34 1.30
C ARG A 590 34.66 11.95 0.82
N VAL A 591 33.59 11.83 0.03
CA VAL A 591 33.14 10.55 -0.56
C VAL A 591 34.23 9.92 -1.41
N LEU A 592 34.84 10.68 -2.33
CA LEU A 592 35.89 10.17 -3.23
C LEU A 592 37.14 9.68 -2.46
N LYS A 593 37.42 10.25 -1.29
CA LYS A 593 38.49 9.77 -0.39
C LYS A 593 38.08 8.53 0.40
N ALA A 594 36.81 8.40 0.76
CA ALA A 594 36.29 7.29 1.56
C ALA A 594 36.05 6.02 0.73
N GLN A 595 35.51 6.13 -0.49
CA GLN A 595 35.18 5.00 -1.37
C GLN A 595 36.29 3.94 -1.53
N PRO A 596 37.55 4.29 -1.89
CA PRO A 596 38.62 3.30 -2.06
C PRO A 596 39.05 2.64 -0.73
N ARG A 597 38.57 3.17 0.40
CA ARG A 597 38.86 2.66 1.75
C ARG A 597 37.69 1.85 2.31
N LEU A 598 36.61 1.63 1.57
CA LEU A 598 35.55 0.71 2.01
C LEU A 598 36.03 -0.75 1.88
N PRO A 599 35.67 -1.66 2.82
CA PRO A 599 36.05 -3.05 2.75
C PRO A 599 35.68 -3.70 1.40
N PRO A 600 36.55 -4.50 0.79
CA PRO A 600 36.22 -5.23 -0.41
C PRO A 600 35.25 -6.37 -0.09
N THR A 601 34.40 -6.73 -1.06
CA THR A 601 33.59 -7.95 -0.97
C THR A 601 34.52 -9.16 -0.99
N LYS A 602 34.41 -10.04 -0.01
CA LYS A 602 35.27 -11.21 0.16
C LYS A 602 34.55 -12.50 -0.18
N ILE A 603 35.30 -13.48 -0.65
CA ILE A 603 34.82 -14.83 -0.94
C ILE A 603 35.22 -15.77 0.21
N ALA A 604 34.25 -16.50 0.72
CA ALA A 604 34.41 -17.51 1.76
C ALA A 604 35.13 -18.76 1.24
N ARG A 605 35.53 -19.66 2.15
CA ARG A 605 36.24 -20.89 1.79
C ARG A 605 35.41 -21.86 0.94
N ASP A 606 34.08 -21.79 1.05
CA ASP A 606 33.13 -22.59 0.27
C ASP A 606 32.75 -21.94 -1.08
N GLY A 607 33.32 -20.78 -1.40
CA GLY A 607 33.06 -20.04 -2.64
C GLY A 607 31.88 -19.06 -2.57
N SER A 608 31.17 -18.96 -1.44
CA SER A 608 30.12 -17.96 -1.23
C SER A 608 30.70 -16.56 -1.00
N ILE A 609 29.87 -15.51 -1.17
CA ILE A 609 30.22 -14.17 -0.67
C ILE A 609 30.09 -14.18 0.85
N LEU A 610 31.10 -13.67 1.56
CA LEU A 610 31.01 -13.54 3.01
C LEU A 610 29.90 -12.55 3.40
N GLU A 611 29.01 -12.96 4.29
CA GLU A 611 27.95 -12.10 4.84
C GLU A 611 28.50 -11.08 5.86
N TRP A 612 29.51 -11.49 6.64
CA TRP A 612 30.27 -10.64 7.58
C TRP A 612 31.73 -10.49 7.13
N VAL A 613 32.29 -9.27 7.21
CA VAL A 613 33.57 -8.89 6.59
C VAL A 613 34.82 -9.42 7.31
#